data_AF-M1D507-F1
#
_entry.id   AF-M1D507-F1
#
_cell.length_a   1.000
_cell.length_b   1.000
_cell.length_c   1.000
_cell.angle_alpha   90.00
_cell.angle_beta   90.00
_cell.angle_gamma   90.00
#
_symmetry.space_group_name_H-M   'P 1'
#
loop_
_entity.id
_entity.type
_entity.pdbx_description
1 polymer ?
#
loop_
_entity_poly.entity_id
_entity_poly.type
_entity_poly.pdbx_seq_one_letter_code
_entity_poly.pdbx_strand_id
1 'polypeptide(L)'
;MHAAAGILTARGGMTSHAAVVARGWGKCCVSGCADIRVNESEKVLIIEDKVIHEGEWLSLNGSTGEVILGKQPLSPPAMTGDLEIFMALADKIRRIKVMANADTPEDALAARNNGAEGIGLCRTEHMFFASDERIKAVRRMIMAVTLEQRKEALDSLLPYQRSDFEGIFRAMDGLPVTIRLLDPPLHEFLPEGNLEEIVSELTTHTGMCEEDVYSRIEKLSEVNPMLGFRGCRLGISYPELTEMQARAIFQAAITMNNQGISVIPEIMVPLVGTPQELGHQVDLIRDVAKKVFAEMGTSLNYKVGTMIEIPRAALIADEVCLLKQLINDSRKELRLCMILLN
;
A
#
# COMPACT_ATOMS: atom_id res chain seq x y z
N MET A 1 13.64 -5.73 6.27
CA MET A 1 12.78 -5.93 7.47
C MET A 1 12.04 -7.26 7.47
N HIS A 2 11.39 -7.68 6.37
CA HIS A 2 10.58 -8.91 6.32
C HIS A 2 11.32 -10.21 6.71
N ALA A 3 12.60 -10.35 6.36
CA ALA A 3 13.39 -11.52 6.72
C ALA A 3 13.75 -11.60 8.23
N ALA A 4 13.68 -10.48 8.97
CA ALA A 4 14.08 -10.44 10.37
C ALA A 4 13.01 -11.05 11.30
N ALA A 5 13.44 -11.64 12.42
CA ALA A 5 12.54 -12.16 13.46
C ALA A 5 11.92 -11.03 14.31
N GLY A 6 12.65 -9.93 14.49
CA GLY A 6 12.18 -8.73 15.18
C GLY A 6 12.96 -7.50 14.72
N ILE A 7 12.39 -6.32 14.98
CA ILE A 7 12.93 -5.03 14.54
C ILE A 7 13.07 -4.11 15.76
N LEU A 8 14.25 -3.52 15.94
CA LEU A 8 14.54 -2.53 16.97
C LEU A 8 14.95 -1.22 16.29
N THR A 9 14.30 -0.11 16.62
CA THR A 9 14.65 1.22 16.07
C THR A 9 14.94 2.23 17.17
N ALA A 10 15.97 3.06 16.96
CA ALA A 10 16.33 4.14 17.90
C ALA A 10 15.32 5.29 17.87
N ARG A 11 14.73 5.53 16.69
CA ARG A 11 13.76 6.61 16.43
C ARG A 11 12.43 6.05 15.94
N GLY A 12 11.41 6.90 15.96
CA GLY A 12 10.06 6.58 15.47
C GLY A 12 9.12 6.13 16.60
N GLY A 13 7.89 6.63 16.57
CA GLY A 13 6.85 6.26 17.53
C GLY A 13 6.00 5.08 17.06
N MET A 14 4.89 4.83 17.75
CA MET A 14 3.97 3.72 17.42
C MET A 14 3.41 3.79 15.99
N THR A 15 3.34 4.96 15.36
CA THR A 15 2.84 5.16 13.99
C THR A 15 3.96 5.28 12.94
N SER A 16 5.20 5.05 13.32
CA SER A 16 6.33 5.07 12.38
C SER A 16 6.23 3.97 11.32
N HIS A 17 6.90 4.17 10.18
CA HIS A 17 6.97 3.20 9.09
C HIS A 17 7.34 1.80 9.60
N ALA A 18 8.40 1.69 10.42
CA ALA A 18 8.83 0.41 10.99
C ALA A 18 7.73 -0.28 11.80
N ALA A 19 7.05 0.47 12.68
CA ALA A 19 6.01 -0.07 13.56
C ALA A 19 4.73 -0.47 12.78
N VAL A 20 4.31 0.32 11.79
CA VAL A 20 3.14 0.02 10.96
C VAL A 20 3.38 -1.23 10.12
N VAL A 21 4.53 -1.31 9.44
CA VAL A 21 4.90 -2.45 8.60
C VAL A 21 5.10 -3.71 9.44
N ALA A 22 5.81 -3.62 10.57
CA ALA A 22 6.02 -4.78 11.44
C ALA A 22 4.72 -5.34 12.03
N ARG A 23 3.78 -4.47 12.44
CA ARG A 23 2.44 -4.90 12.87
C ARG A 23 1.67 -5.60 11.76
N GLY A 24 1.78 -5.13 10.52
CA GLY A 24 1.16 -5.79 9.36
C GLY A 24 1.61 -7.25 9.23
N TRP A 25 2.88 -7.53 9.47
CA TRP A 25 3.44 -8.89 9.43
C TRP A 25 3.30 -9.68 10.73
N GLY A 26 2.69 -9.11 11.78
CA GLY A 26 2.69 -9.71 13.11
C GLY A 26 4.10 -9.92 13.70
N LYS A 27 5.08 -9.12 13.26
CA LYS A 27 6.47 -9.21 13.72
C LYS A 27 6.69 -8.35 14.95
N CYS A 28 7.49 -8.87 15.88
CA CYS A 28 7.91 -8.14 17.06
C CYS A 28 8.68 -6.88 16.66
N CYS A 29 8.21 -5.70 17.07
CA CYS A 29 8.91 -4.45 16.85
C CYS A 29 8.93 -3.61 18.13
N VAL A 30 10.12 -3.15 18.50
CA VAL A 30 10.33 -2.14 19.54
C VAL A 30 10.83 -0.88 18.84
N SER A 31 9.99 0.15 18.80
CA SER A 31 10.32 1.40 18.10
C SER A 31 10.57 2.53 19.08
N GLY A 32 11.54 3.39 18.77
CA GLY A 32 11.80 4.62 19.53
C GLY A 32 12.61 4.41 20.80
N CYS A 33 13.49 3.42 20.81
CA CYS A 33 14.39 3.16 21.93
C CYS A 33 15.54 4.18 21.92
N ALA A 34 15.36 5.32 22.59
CA ALA A 34 16.30 6.44 22.55
C ALA A 34 17.68 6.12 23.16
N ASP A 35 17.75 5.09 24.00
CA ASP A 35 18.97 4.69 24.73
C ASP A 35 19.94 3.88 23.88
N ILE A 36 19.54 3.47 22.66
CA ILE A 36 20.42 2.72 21.75
C ILE A 36 21.16 3.65 20.79
N ARG A 37 22.42 3.30 20.50
CA ARG A 37 23.23 3.92 19.46
C ARG A 37 23.72 2.85 18.51
N VAL A 38 23.36 2.97 17.23
CA VAL A 38 23.80 2.06 16.17
C VAL A 38 25.05 2.65 15.54
N ASN A 39 26.17 1.92 15.58
CA ASN A 39 27.37 2.26 14.83
C ASN A 39 27.46 1.32 13.62
N GLU A 40 27.09 1.84 12.45
CA GLU A 40 27.05 1.06 11.20
C GLU A 40 28.45 0.67 10.71
N SER A 41 29.44 1.56 10.87
CA SER A 41 30.82 1.33 10.43
C SER A 41 31.49 0.20 11.18
N GLU A 42 31.29 0.14 12.50
CA GLU A 42 31.85 -0.91 13.37
C GLU A 42 30.93 -2.12 13.52
N LYS A 43 29.70 -2.02 12.98
CA LYS A 43 28.64 -3.03 13.10
C LYS A 43 28.35 -3.44 14.56
N VAL A 44 28.23 -2.44 15.43
CA VAL A 44 27.90 -2.63 16.85
C VAL A 44 26.67 -1.85 17.25
N LEU A 45 25.89 -2.45 18.16
CA LEU A 45 24.80 -1.80 18.85
C LEU A 45 25.24 -1.48 20.28
N ILE A 46 25.20 -0.20 20.64
CA ILE A 46 25.55 0.26 21.98
C ILE A 46 24.25 0.56 22.72
N ILE A 47 24.04 -0.08 23.87
CA ILE A 47 22.92 0.17 24.77
C ILE A 47 23.53 0.55 26.12
N GLU A 48 23.42 1.83 26.50
CA GLU A 48 24.09 2.39 27.67
C GLU A 48 25.61 2.11 27.68
N ASP A 49 26.08 1.23 28.58
CA ASP A 49 27.47 0.81 28.76
C ASP A 49 27.81 -0.51 28.04
N LYS A 50 26.84 -1.15 27.39
CA LYS A 50 27.01 -2.46 26.75
C LYS A 50 27.17 -2.32 25.25
N VAL A 51 28.12 -3.09 24.71
CA VAL A 51 28.38 -3.21 23.27
C VAL A 51 27.95 -4.60 22.82
N ILE A 52 27.07 -4.66 21.84
CA ILE A 52 26.54 -5.90 21.25
C ILE A 52 27.04 -5.96 19.81
N HIS A 53 27.77 -7.02 19.47
CA HIS A 53 28.32 -7.21 18.13
C HIS A 53 27.34 -7.90 17.18
N GLU A 54 27.56 -7.70 15.87
CA GLU A 54 26.87 -8.46 14.82
C GLU A 54 26.96 -9.98 15.08
N GLY A 55 25.81 -10.65 15.08
CA GLY A 55 25.71 -12.10 15.31
C GLY A 55 25.43 -12.51 16.76
N GLU A 56 25.52 -11.59 17.72
CA GLU A 56 25.11 -11.87 19.10
C GLU A 56 23.60 -11.96 19.27
N TRP A 57 23.18 -12.75 20.27
CA TRP A 57 21.76 -12.97 20.53
C TRP A 57 21.14 -11.79 21.28
N LEU A 58 20.01 -11.31 20.75
CA LEU A 58 19.17 -10.31 21.37
C LEU A 58 17.71 -10.79 21.32
N SER A 59 16.98 -10.62 22.41
CA SER A 59 15.56 -10.93 22.52
C SER A 59 14.76 -9.64 22.68
N LEU A 60 13.62 -9.55 22.01
CA LEU A 60 12.75 -8.37 22.02
C LEU A 60 11.37 -8.75 22.52
N ASN A 61 10.78 -7.90 23.36
CA ASN A 61 9.38 -8.00 23.77
C ASN A 61 8.59 -6.82 23.18
N GLY A 62 7.91 -7.05 22.06
CA GLY A 62 7.13 -6.03 21.37
C GLY A 62 5.87 -5.56 22.13
N SER A 63 5.46 -6.26 23.18
CA SER A 63 4.30 -5.88 24.01
C SER A 63 4.68 -4.92 25.13
N THR A 64 5.84 -5.11 25.76
CA THR A 64 6.33 -4.27 26.86
C THR A 64 7.35 -3.22 26.40
N GLY A 65 7.93 -3.40 25.22
CA GLY A 65 9.02 -2.57 24.71
C GLY A 65 10.40 -2.97 25.24
N GLU A 66 10.52 -4.10 25.95
CA GLU A 66 11.79 -4.51 26.55
C GLU A 66 12.78 -5.05 25.50
N VAL A 67 14.05 -4.68 25.68
CA VAL A 67 15.21 -5.21 24.94
C VAL A 67 16.04 -6.05 25.90
N ILE A 68 16.14 -7.35 25.64
CA ILE A 68 16.66 -8.33 26.59
C ILE A 68 17.89 -9.01 25.98
N LEU A 69 19.01 -9.00 26.70
CA LEU A 69 20.24 -9.64 26.25
C LEU A 69 20.13 -11.16 26.21
N GLY A 70 20.78 -11.74 25.20
CA GLY A 70 20.85 -13.18 25.00
C GLY A 70 19.59 -13.78 24.38
N LYS A 71 19.57 -15.11 24.29
CA LYS A 71 18.49 -15.89 23.72
C LYS A 71 17.53 -16.35 24.82
N GLN A 72 16.41 -15.67 24.97
CA GLN A 72 15.38 -16.06 25.92
C GLN A 72 14.54 -17.23 25.39
N PRO A 73 14.06 -18.14 26.27
CA PRO A 73 13.19 -19.23 25.85
C PRO A 73 11.84 -18.69 25.38
N LEU A 74 11.37 -19.17 24.21
CA LEU A 74 10.04 -18.85 23.70
C LEU A 74 9.04 -19.91 24.15
N SER A 75 7.83 -19.49 24.47
CA SER A 75 6.73 -20.42 24.74
C SER A 75 6.32 -21.12 23.44
N PRO A 76 6.02 -22.43 23.46
CA PRO A 76 5.53 -23.13 22.28
C PRO A 76 4.17 -22.58 21.86
N PRO A 77 3.89 -22.40 20.55
CA PRO A 77 2.59 -21.95 20.09
C PRO A 77 1.53 -23.01 20.42
N ALA A 78 0.48 -22.61 21.14
CA ALA A 78 -0.67 -23.44 21.47
C ALA A 78 -1.93 -22.82 20.86
N MET A 79 -2.35 -23.34 19.71
CA MET A 79 -3.71 -23.14 19.21
C MET A 79 -4.53 -24.32 19.72
N THR A 80 -5.24 -24.14 20.83
CA THR A 80 -6.12 -25.17 21.37
C THR A 80 -7.48 -25.09 20.68
N GLY A 81 -8.17 -26.22 20.51
CA GLY A 81 -9.52 -26.25 19.91
C GLY A 81 -10.54 -25.38 20.66
N ASP A 82 -10.30 -25.06 21.93
CA ASP A 82 -11.12 -24.13 22.71
C ASP A 82 -11.13 -22.72 22.11
N LEU A 83 -10.00 -22.26 21.56
CA LEU A 83 -9.92 -20.95 20.90
C LEU A 83 -10.79 -20.93 19.64
N GLU A 84 -10.80 -21.99 18.84
CA GLU A 84 -11.64 -22.09 17.64
C GLU A 84 -13.14 -22.02 18.00
N ILE A 85 -13.55 -22.73 19.07
CA ILE A 85 -14.94 -22.69 19.56
C ILE A 85 -15.29 -21.27 20.03
N PHE A 86 -14.40 -20.62 20.77
CA PHE A 86 -14.59 -19.26 21.24
C PHE A 86 -14.70 -18.26 20.07
N MET A 87 -13.80 -18.35 19.08
CA MET A 87 -13.82 -17.49 17.89
C MET A 87 -15.10 -17.71 17.07
N ALA A 88 -15.57 -18.95 16.92
CA ALA A 88 -16.83 -19.24 16.25
C ALA A 88 -18.06 -18.65 16.99
N LEU A 89 -18.01 -18.52 18.31
CA LEU A 89 -19.04 -17.81 19.08
C LEU A 89 -18.94 -16.30 18.89
N ALA A 90 -17.73 -15.75 18.90
CA ALA A 90 -17.50 -14.33 18.64
C ALA A 90 -18.01 -13.93 17.24
N ASP A 91 -17.75 -14.76 16.22
CA ASP A 91 -18.22 -14.57 14.84
C ASP A 91 -19.76 -14.58 14.72
N LYS A 92 -20.45 -15.38 15.54
CA LYS A 92 -21.92 -15.41 15.56
C LYS A 92 -22.54 -14.16 16.19
N ILE A 93 -21.86 -13.55 17.15
CA ILE A 93 -22.39 -12.41 17.92
C ILE A 93 -22.05 -11.08 17.24
N ARG A 94 -20.87 -10.98 16.62
CA ARG A 94 -20.41 -9.73 16.02
C ARG A 94 -21.34 -9.29 14.88
N ARG A 95 -21.55 -7.98 14.78
CA ARG A 95 -22.28 -7.34 13.68
C ARG A 95 -21.35 -6.73 12.63
N ILE A 96 -20.13 -6.37 13.04
CA ILE A 96 -19.13 -5.72 12.19
C ILE A 96 -18.34 -6.81 11.46
N LYS A 97 -18.11 -6.59 10.17
CA LYS A 97 -17.20 -7.44 9.39
C LYS A 97 -15.75 -7.14 9.72
N VAL A 98 -14.93 -8.18 9.80
CA VAL A 98 -13.49 -8.03 10.03
C VAL A 98 -12.78 -8.20 8.70
N MET A 99 -12.33 -7.08 8.14
CA MET A 99 -11.57 -7.04 6.90
C MET A 99 -10.08 -6.92 7.23
N ALA A 100 -9.22 -7.33 6.31
CA ALA A 100 -7.77 -7.23 6.45
C ALA A 100 -7.17 -6.03 5.70
N ASN A 101 -6.05 -5.55 6.21
CA ASN A 101 -5.12 -4.73 5.46
C ASN A 101 -4.01 -5.65 4.97
N ALA A 102 -3.93 -5.89 3.65
CA ALA A 102 -2.98 -6.83 3.07
C ALA A 102 -2.61 -6.36 1.66
N ASP A 103 -1.31 -6.33 1.39
CA ASP A 103 -0.74 -5.73 0.18
C ASP A 103 -0.05 -6.78 -0.72
N THR A 104 0.10 -8.01 -0.24
CA THR A 104 0.72 -9.14 -0.94
C THR A 104 -0.20 -10.38 -0.94
N PRO A 105 -0.02 -11.33 -1.89
CA PRO A 105 -0.75 -12.59 -1.89
C PRO A 105 -0.58 -13.41 -0.59
N GLU A 106 0.63 -13.41 -0.03
CA GLU A 106 0.97 -14.12 1.20
C GLU A 106 0.25 -13.52 2.40
N ASP A 107 0.26 -12.19 2.53
CA ASP A 107 -0.46 -11.48 3.60
C ASP A 107 -1.97 -11.68 3.46
N ALA A 108 -2.49 -11.68 2.23
CA ALA A 108 -3.90 -11.94 1.96
C ALA A 108 -4.30 -13.36 2.40
N LEU A 109 -3.49 -14.36 2.08
CA LEU A 109 -3.74 -15.75 2.48
C LEU A 109 -3.65 -15.91 4.00
N ALA A 110 -2.64 -15.32 4.64
CA ALA A 110 -2.49 -15.33 6.09
C ALA A 110 -3.68 -14.66 6.78
N ALA A 111 -4.14 -13.51 6.27
CA ALA A 111 -5.31 -12.83 6.79
C ALA A 111 -6.59 -13.67 6.66
N ARG A 112 -6.78 -14.35 5.52
CA ARG A 112 -7.90 -15.27 5.30
C ARG A 112 -7.86 -16.45 6.28
N ASN A 113 -6.67 -17.03 6.52
CA ASN A 113 -6.49 -18.11 7.49
C ASN A 113 -6.80 -17.67 8.93
N ASN A 114 -6.63 -16.38 9.23
CA ASN A 114 -7.01 -15.77 10.51
C ASN A 114 -8.48 -15.33 10.58
N GLY A 115 -9.31 -15.67 9.59
CA GLY A 115 -10.76 -15.40 9.59
C GLY A 115 -11.19 -14.07 8.97
N ALA A 116 -10.31 -13.38 8.22
CA ALA A 116 -10.69 -12.15 7.53
C ALA A 116 -11.76 -12.41 6.45
N GLU A 117 -12.75 -11.52 6.37
CA GLU A 117 -13.90 -11.59 5.45
C GLU A 117 -13.65 -10.84 4.13
N GLY A 118 -12.38 -10.59 3.82
CA GLY A 118 -11.86 -9.94 2.61
C GLY A 118 -10.82 -8.87 2.95
N ILE A 119 -10.43 -8.08 1.96
CA ILE A 119 -9.44 -7.00 2.10
C ILE A 119 -10.17 -5.65 2.11
N GLY A 120 -10.00 -4.90 3.19
CA GLY A 120 -10.52 -3.54 3.35
C GLY A 120 -9.56 -2.48 2.83
N LEU A 121 -8.26 -2.79 2.79
CA LEU A 121 -7.24 -1.90 2.25
C LEU A 121 -6.05 -2.70 1.71
N CYS A 122 -5.88 -2.67 0.40
CA CYS A 122 -4.66 -3.07 -0.29
C CYS A 122 -3.96 -1.81 -0.81
N ARG A 123 -2.76 -1.53 -0.29
CA ARG A 123 -1.92 -0.38 -0.63
C ARG A 123 -1.06 -0.70 -1.84
N THR A 124 -1.26 0.03 -2.93
CA THR A 124 -0.54 -0.23 -4.18
C THR A 124 0.91 0.24 -4.14
N GLU A 125 1.23 1.22 -3.30
CA GLU A 125 2.60 1.71 -3.13
C GLU A 125 3.58 0.64 -2.63
N HIS A 126 3.15 -0.22 -1.70
CA HIS A 126 4.00 -1.30 -1.17
C HIS A 126 4.37 -2.33 -2.24
N MET A 127 3.52 -2.51 -3.26
CA MET A 127 3.81 -3.40 -4.38
C MET A 127 5.01 -2.92 -5.21
N PHE A 128 5.23 -1.60 -5.28
CA PHE A 128 6.36 -1.04 -6.00
C PHE A 128 7.69 -1.17 -5.24
N PHE A 129 7.64 -1.23 -3.90
CA PHE A 129 8.81 -1.45 -3.05
C PHE A 129 9.26 -2.91 -2.96
N ALA A 130 8.57 -3.84 -3.63
CA ALA A 130 8.86 -5.27 -3.53
C ALA A 130 10.19 -5.70 -4.18
N SER A 131 10.68 -4.95 -5.17
CA SER A 131 11.98 -5.21 -5.80
C SER A 131 12.63 -3.95 -6.38
N ASP A 132 13.95 -3.97 -6.47
CA ASP A 132 14.73 -2.87 -7.07
C ASP A 132 14.30 -2.56 -8.51
N GLU A 133 13.91 -3.58 -9.26
CA GLU A 133 13.44 -3.40 -10.65
C GLU A 133 12.14 -2.60 -10.72
N ARG A 134 11.20 -2.88 -9.81
CA ARG A 134 9.93 -2.15 -9.71
C ARG A 134 10.16 -0.71 -9.25
N ILE A 135 11.03 -0.50 -8.26
CA ILE A 135 11.44 0.83 -7.80
C ILE A 135 12.07 1.61 -8.96
N LYS A 136 12.97 0.99 -9.74
CA LYS A 136 13.58 1.62 -10.92
C LYS A 136 12.55 1.97 -12.00
N ALA A 137 11.55 1.12 -12.22
CA ALA A 137 10.45 1.43 -13.14
C ALA A 137 9.61 2.63 -12.67
N VAL A 138 9.32 2.74 -11.37
CA VAL A 138 8.67 3.93 -10.79
C VAL A 138 9.55 5.16 -10.93
N ARG A 139 10.85 5.08 -10.65
CA ARG A 139 11.79 6.20 -10.81
C ARG A 139 11.84 6.70 -12.26
N ARG A 140 11.84 5.81 -13.26
CA ARG A 140 11.75 6.19 -14.68
C ARG A 140 10.46 6.97 -14.97
N MET A 141 9.33 6.54 -14.43
CA MET A 141 8.05 7.25 -14.55
C MET A 141 8.08 8.64 -13.89
N ILE A 142 8.68 8.77 -12.69
CA ILE A 142 8.79 10.05 -11.97
C ILE A 142 9.66 11.03 -12.75
N MET A 143 10.75 10.54 -13.34
CA MET A 143 11.70 11.35 -14.11
C MET A 143 11.21 11.68 -15.52
N ALA A 144 10.21 10.97 -16.05
CA ALA A 144 9.65 11.21 -17.36
C ALA A 144 9.15 12.66 -17.55
N VAL A 145 9.71 13.33 -18.57
CA VAL A 145 9.39 14.72 -18.92
C VAL A 145 8.17 14.77 -19.83
N THR A 146 8.08 13.84 -20.79
CA THR A 146 6.96 13.77 -21.73
C THR A 146 5.91 12.74 -21.31
N LEU A 147 4.70 12.90 -21.85
CA LEU A 147 3.61 11.95 -21.63
C LEU A 147 3.96 10.57 -22.19
N GLU A 148 4.64 10.52 -23.33
CA GLU A 148 5.06 9.29 -24.00
C GLU A 148 6.04 8.49 -23.15
N GLN A 149 7.07 9.16 -22.61
CA GLN A 149 8.04 8.54 -21.69
C GLN A 149 7.36 8.01 -20.43
N ARG A 150 6.39 8.76 -19.90
CA ARG A 150 5.66 8.35 -18.70
C ARG A 150 4.79 7.13 -18.98
N LYS A 151 4.09 7.11 -20.12
CA LYS A 151 3.29 5.96 -20.55
C LYS A 151 4.15 4.71 -20.75
N GLU A 152 5.30 4.84 -21.40
CA GLU A 152 6.24 3.71 -21.56
C GLU A 152 6.71 3.15 -20.21
N ALA A 153 7.04 4.04 -19.25
CA ALA A 153 7.40 3.60 -17.91
C ALA A 153 6.22 2.93 -17.18
N LEU A 154 5.00 3.44 -17.33
CA LEU A 154 3.78 2.86 -16.77
C LEU A 154 3.43 1.51 -17.39
N ASP A 155 3.62 1.35 -18.70
CA ASP A 155 3.42 0.07 -19.39
C ASP A 155 4.38 -1.00 -18.87
N SER A 156 5.58 -0.61 -18.42
CA SER A 156 6.51 -1.53 -17.74
C SER A 156 6.06 -1.90 -16.31
N LEU A 157 5.24 -1.07 -15.65
CA LEU A 157 4.69 -1.32 -14.32
C LEU A 157 3.42 -2.16 -14.35
N LEU A 158 2.65 -2.11 -15.45
CA LEU A 158 1.39 -2.81 -15.62
C LEU A 158 1.48 -4.33 -15.37
N PRO A 159 2.48 -5.07 -15.90
CA PRO A 159 2.61 -6.51 -15.64
C PRO A 159 2.82 -6.85 -14.18
N TYR A 160 3.59 -6.03 -13.45
CA TYR A 160 3.86 -6.24 -12.03
C TYR A 160 2.58 -6.11 -11.20
N GLN A 161 1.87 -4.99 -11.35
CA GLN A 161 0.61 -4.78 -10.65
C GLN A 161 -0.43 -5.85 -11.00
N ARG A 162 -0.56 -6.19 -12.29
CA ARG A 162 -1.51 -7.22 -12.73
C ARG A 162 -1.20 -8.56 -12.05
N SER A 163 0.06 -8.97 -12.04
CA SER A 163 0.50 -10.23 -11.42
C SER A 163 0.20 -10.26 -9.91
N ASP A 164 0.45 -9.16 -9.20
CA ASP A 164 0.19 -9.09 -7.76
C ASP A 164 -1.30 -9.17 -7.46
N PHE A 165 -2.13 -8.45 -8.21
CA PHE A 165 -3.59 -8.51 -8.07
C PHE A 165 -4.15 -9.89 -8.41
N GLU A 166 -3.61 -10.58 -9.42
CA GLU A 166 -3.99 -11.97 -9.71
C GLU A 166 -3.72 -12.88 -8.50
N GLY A 167 -2.57 -12.74 -7.85
CA GLY A 167 -2.24 -13.46 -6.63
C GLY A 167 -3.17 -13.13 -5.46
N ILE A 168 -3.46 -11.85 -5.24
CA ILE A 168 -4.36 -11.39 -4.18
C ILE A 168 -5.80 -11.87 -4.41
N PHE A 169 -6.33 -11.75 -5.63
CA PHE A 169 -7.67 -12.23 -5.96
C PHE A 169 -7.80 -13.74 -5.80
N ARG A 170 -6.75 -14.50 -6.15
CA ARG A 170 -6.69 -15.95 -5.91
C ARG A 170 -6.74 -16.26 -4.42
N ALA A 171 -5.96 -15.56 -3.60
CA ALA A 171 -5.95 -15.76 -2.15
C ALA A 171 -7.31 -15.41 -1.51
N MET A 172 -8.03 -14.44 -2.07
CA MET A 172 -9.33 -13.96 -1.58
C MET A 172 -10.54 -14.45 -2.40
N ASP A 173 -10.45 -15.62 -3.03
CA ASP A 173 -11.55 -16.23 -3.79
C ASP A 173 -12.89 -16.20 -3.02
N GLY A 174 -13.89 -15.51 -3.58
CA GLY A 174 -15.23 -15.34 -3.02
C GLY A 174 -15.39 -14.16 -2.06
N LEU A 175 -14.32 -13.42 -1.75
CA LEU A 175 -14.31 -12.31 -0.79
C LEU A 175 -14.00 -10.97 -1.49
N PRO A 176 -14.54 -9.83 -0.99
CA PRO A 176 -14.26 -8.53 -1.56
C PRO A 176 -12.83 -8.08 -1.29
N VAL A 177 -12.22 -7.44 -2.29
CA VAL A 177 -10.85 -6.92 -2.22
C VAL A 177 -10.87 -5.44 -2.60
N THR A 178 -10.59 -4.59 -1.60
CA THR A 178 -10.52 -3.13 -1.75
C THR A 178 -9.09 -2.68 -2.03
N ILE A 179 -8.86 -2.12 -3.21
CA ILE A 179 -7.54 -1.68 -3.68
C ILE A 179 -7.51 -0.16 -3.70
N ARG A 180 -6.57 0.42 -2.96
CA ARG A 180 -6.34 1.87 -2.92
C ARG A 180 -5.36 2.27 -4.02
N LEU A 181 -5.76 3.27 -4.81
CA LEU A 181 -4.87 3.88 -5.80
C LEU A 181 -3.64 4.51 -5.13
N LEU A 182 -2.63 4.83 -5.93
CA LEU A 182 -1.35 5.36 -5.46
C LEU A 182 -1.55 6.60 -4.56
N ASP A 183 -1.04 6.52 -3.35
CA ASP A 183 -1.18 7.55 -2.33
C ASP A 183 0.09 8.35 -2.00
N PRO A 184 1.31 7.77 -1.89
CA PRO A 184 2.46 8.53 -1.42
C PRO A 184 2.90 9.61 -2.42
N PRO A 185 3.52 10.70 -1.92
CA PRO A 185 4.18 11.67 -2.77
C PRO A 185 5.36 11.03 -3.50
N LEU A 186 5.66 11.55 -4.70
CA LEU A 186 6.64 10.91 -5.57
C LEU A 186 8.07 10.91 -5.02
N HIS A 187 8.42 11.84 -4.12
CA HIS A 187 9.76 11.88 -3.54
C HIS A 187 10.07 10.67 -2.65
N GLU A 188 9.07 9.97 -2.10
CA GLU A 188 9.28 8.74 -1.30
C GLU A 188 9.86 7.58 -2.13
N PHE A 189 9.82 7.65 -3.46
CA PHE A 189 10.42 6.65 -4.35
C PHE A 189 11.84 7.00 -4.82
N LEU A 190 12.33 8.20 -4.50
CA LEU A 190 13.69 8.61 -4.85
C LEU A 190 14.71 7.86 -3.98
N PRO A 191 15.95 7.65 -4.46
CA PRO A 191 17.01 7.13 -3.62
C PRO A 191 17.25 8.01 -2.39
N GLU A 192 17.64 7.39 -1.29
CA GLU A 192 18.13 8.08 -0.10
C GLU A 192 19.65 8.26 -0.21
N GLY A 193 20.20 9.35 0.34
CA GLY A 193 21.64 9.61 0.33
C GLY A 193 21.98 11.07 0.12
N ASN A 194 23.24 11.34 -0.18
CA ASN A 194 23.68 12.68 -0.56
C ASN A 194 23.12 13.03 -1.94
N LEU A 195 22.84 14.31 -2.18
CA LEU A 195 22.22 14.76 -3.43
C LEU A 195 23.04 14.35 -4.68
N GLU A 196 24.36 14.38 -4.58
CA GLU A 196 25.28 13.94 -5.64
C GLU A 196 25.13 12.44 -5.97
N GLU A 197 24.97 11.59 -4.96
CA GLU A 197 24.77 10.14 -5.11
C GLU A 197 23.40 9.86 -5.74
N ILE A 198 22.35 10.53 -5.26
CA ILE A 198 20.99 10.41 -5.79
C ILE A 198 20.96 10.78 -7.27
N VAL A 199 21.59 11.90 -7.64
CA VAL A 199 21.64 12.37 -9.04
C VAL A 199 22.42 11.40 -9.91
N SER A 200 23.55 10.89 -9.43
CA SER A 200 24.36 9.90 -10.17
C SER A 200 23.59 8.60 -10.42
N GLU A 201 22.90 8.08 -9.41
CA GLU A 201 22.09 6.86 -9.53
C GLU A 201 20.91 7.06 -10.49
N LEU A 202 20.18 8.17 -10.36
CA LEU A 202 19.04 8.46 -11.23
C LEU A 202 19.48 8.67 -12.68
N THR A 203 20.55 9.43 -12.91
CA THR A 203 21.13 9.65 -14.25
C THR A 203 21.50 8.33 -14.93
N THR A 204 22.12 7.41 -14.18
CA THR A 204 22.50 6.09 -14.67
C THR A 204 21.30 5.25 -15.09
N HIS A 205 20.19 5.35 -14.35
CA HIS A 205 18.99 4.53 -14.59
C HIS A 205 17.99 5.12 -15.57
N THR A 206 17.95 6.43 -15.72
CA THR A 206 16.99 7.12 -16.61
C THR A 206 17.62 7.61 -17.90
N GLY A 207 18.95 7.74 -17.96
CA GLY A 207 19.67 8.28 -19.11
C GLY A 207 19.47 9.78 -19.31
N MET A 208 18.95 10.49 -18.31
CA MET A 208 18.75 11.95 -18.34
C MET A 208 20.04 12.69 -17.99
N CYS A 209 20.16 13.97 -18.37
CA CYS A 209 21.29 14.77 -17.92
C CYS A 209 21.15 15.14 -16.44
N GLU A 210 22.28 15.38 -15.77
CA GLU A 210 22.30 15.71 -14.34
C GLU A 210 21.46 16.97 -14.03
N GLU A 211 21.51 17.99 -14.89
CA GLU A 211 20.74 19.24 -14.73
C GLU A 211 19.22 18.98 -14.67
N ASP A 212 18.70 18.11 -15.54
CA ASP A 212 17.28 17.76 -15.56
C ASP A 212 16.88 16.98 -14.31
N VAL A 213 17.75 16.06 -13.85
CA VAL A 213 17.54 15.30 -12.62
C VAL A 213 17.53 16.23 -11.41
N TYR A 214 18.47 17.16 -11.31
CA TYR A 214 18.50 18.18 -10.26
C TYR A 214 17.23 19.02 -10.25
N SER A 215 16.82 19.57 -11.40
CA SER A 215 15.59 20.37 -11.50
C SER A 215 14.36 19.56 -11.10
N ARG A 216 14.34 18.26 -11.39
CA ARG A 216 13.22 17.38 -11.05
C ARG A 216 13.16 17.09 -9.56
N ILE A 217 14.29 16.76 -8.93
CA ILE A 217 14.37 16.53 -7.48
C ILE A 217 13.91 17.78 -6.72
N GLU A 218 14.38 18.96 -7.13
CA GLU A 218 13.98 20.23 -6.52
C GLU A 218 12.46 20.47 -6.64
N LYS A 219 11.86 20.19 -7.80
CA LYS A 219 10.41 20.32 -8.03
C LYS A 219 9.56 19.31 -7.24
N LEU A 220 10.12 18.15 -6.91
CA LEU A 220 9.44 17.11 -6.13
C LEU A 220 9.63 17.30 -4.63
N SER A 221 10.54 18.19 -4.23
CA SER A 221 10.78 18.54 -2.84
C SER A 221 9.59 19.32 -2.29
N GLU A 222 9.10 18.91 -1.13
CA GLU A 222 7.95 19.52 -0.48
C GLU A 222 8.29 19.85 0.98
N VAL A 223 7.83 21.02 1.44
CA VAL A 223 8.00 21.41 2.85
C VAL A 223 7.17 20.51 3.77
N ASN A 224 5.96 20.11 3.34
CA ASN A 224 5.06 19.26 4.12
C ASN A 224 4.48 18.12 3.26
N PRO A 225 5.24 17.02 3.07
CA PRO A 225 4.84 15.88 2.23
C PRO A 225 3.45 15.29 2.54
N MET A 226 3.07 15.25 3.81
CA MET A 226 1.77 14.69 4.22
C MET A 226 0.56 15.45 3.63
N LEU A 227 0.71 16.74 3.32
CA LEU A 227 -0.35 17.59 2.78
C LEU A 227 -0.07 18.00 1.32
N GLY A 228 0.94 17.41 0.69
CA GLY A 228 1.48 17.81 -0.60
C GLY A 228 0.81 17.16 -1.82
N PHE A 229 1.60 16.96 -2.85
CA PHE A 229 1.19 16.48 -4.17
C PHE A 229 1.16 14.95 -4.21
N ARG A 230 0.07 14.40 -3.67
CA ARG A 230 -0.12 12.97 -3.41
C ARG A 230 -1.59 12.55 -3.62
N GLY A 231 -1.89 11.26 -3.51
CA GLY A 231 -3.25 10.73 -3.60
C GLY A 231 -4.03 11.14 -4.87
N CYS A 232 -5.32 11.47 -4.74
CA CYS A 232 -6.16 11.84 -5.90
C CYS A 232 -5.62 13.04 -6.69
N ARG A 233 -4.86 13.95 -6.06
CA ARG A 233 -4.27 15.13 -6.73
C ARG A 233 -3.30 14.68 -7.81
N LEU A 234 -2.47 13.68 -7.48
CA LEU A 234 -1.53 13.07 -8.40
C LEU A 234 -2.27 12.37 -9.55
N GLY A 235 -3.29 11.58 -9.23
CA GLY A 235 -4.12 10.89 -10.24
C GLY A 235 -4.96 11.83 -11.12
N ILE A 236 -5.24 13.06 -10.68
CA ILE A 236 -5.91 14.09 -11.50
C ILE A 236 -4.89 14.76 -12.43
N SER A 237 -3.72 15.13 -11.92
CA SER A 237 -2.68 15.79 -12.72
C SER A 237 -2.01 14.84 -13.72
N TYR A 238 -1.94 13.55 -13.40
CA TYR A 238 -1.38 12.50 -14.25
C TYR A 238 -2.37 11.34 -14.38
N PRO A 239 -3.44 11.49 -15.17
CA PRO A 239 -4.50 10.49 -15.32
C PRO A 239 -3.99 9.09 -15.72
N GLU A 240 -2.94 9.03 -16.53
CA GLU A 240 -2.30 7.80 -16.98
C GLU A 240 -1.85 6.88 -15.82
N LEU A 241 -1.55 7.44 -14.63
CA LEU A 241 -1.26 6.65 -13.43
C LEU A 241 -2.47 5.80 -13.03
N THR A 242 -3.62 6.47 -12.85
CA THR A 242 -4.87 5.85 -12.48
C THR A 242 -5.35 4.91 -13.59
N GLU A 243 -5.15 5.27 -14.86
CA GLU A 243 -5.49 4.40 -15.99
C GLU A 243 -4.72 3.08 -15.95
N MET A 244 -3.41 3.13 -15.69
CA MET A 244 -2.57 1.95 -15.59
C MET A 244 -3.01 1.06 -14.42
N GLN A 245 -3.21 1.64 -13.23
CA GLN A 245 -3.64 0.87 -12.05
C GLN A 245 -5.04 0.24 -12.25
N ALA A 246 -6.01 1.02 -12.75
CA ALA A 246 -7.35 0.50 -13.04
C ALA A 246 -7.31 -0.61 -14.09
N ARG A 247 -6.49 -0.46 -15.15
CA ARG A 247 -6.29 -1.49 -16.17
C ARG A 247 -5.69 -2.76 -15.55
N ALA A 248 -4.68 -2.64 -14.70
CA ALA A 248 -4.07 -3.77 -13.99
C ALA A 248 -5.10 -4.53 -13.16
N ILE A 249 -5.91 -3.80 -12.38
CA ILE A 249 -6.97 -4.36 -11.51
C ILE A 249 -8.00 -5.13 -12.35
N PHE A 250 -8.55 -4.51 -13.40
CA PHE A 250 -9.59 -5.16 -14.20
C PHE A 250 -9.08 -6.32 -15.03
N GLN A 251 -7.87 -6.22 -15.60
CA GLN A 251 -7.26 -7.35 -16.31
C GLN A 251 -7.03 -8.53 -15.36
N ALA A 252 -6.44 -8.30 -14.19
CA ALA A 252 -6.23 -9.33 -13.18
C ALA A 252 -7.54 -9.99 -12.74
N ALA A 253 -8.56 -9.16 -12.46
CA ALA A 253 -9.88 -9.65 -12.05
C ALA A 253 -10.52 -10.54 -13.12
N ILE A 254 -10.45 -10.15 -14.39
CA ILE A 254 -10.97 -10.96 -15.50
C ILE A 254 -10.18 -12.24 -15.67
N THR A 255 -8.84 -12.17 -15.65
CA THR A 255 -7.97 -13.35 -15.79
C THR A 255 -8.32 -14.39 -14.73
N MET A 256 -8.47 -13.97 -13.46
CA MET A 256 -8.83 -14.86 -12.36
C MET A 256 -10.27 -15.37 -12.46
N ASN A 257 -11.22 -14.52 -12.87
CA ASN A 257 -12.61 -14.93 -13.08
C ASN A 257 -12.75 -15.99 -14.18
N ASN A 258 -11.97 -15.86 -15.27
CA ASN A 258 -11.91 -16.88 -16.32
C ASN A 258 -11.28 -18.21 -15.86
N GLN A 259 -10.53 -18.20 -14.77
CA GLN A 259 -9.99 -19.39 -14.11
C GLN A 259 -10.96 -19.97 -13.05
N GLY A 260 -12.17 -19.41 -12.93
CA GLY A 260 -13.19 -19.89 -11.99
C GLY A 260 -13.10 -19.27 -10.59
N ILE A 261 -12.21 -18.30 -10.37
CA ILE A 261 -12.11 -17.58 -9.08
C ILE A 261 -13.21 -16.52 -9.02
N SER A 262 -13.97 -16.46 -7.92
CA SER A 262 -15.00 -15.45 -7.72
C SER A 262 -14.37 -14.13 -7.26
N VAL A 263 -14.18 -13.20 -8.20
CA VAL A 263 -13.54 -11.90 -7.92
C VAL A 263 -14.56 -10.80 -7.66
N ILE A 264 -14.38 -10.06 -6.56
CA ILE A 264 -15.22 -8.91 -6.18
C ILE A 264 -14.32 -7.69 -5.94
N PRO A 265 -13.87 -6.98 -6.99
CA PRO A 265 -12.93 -5.89 -6.86
C PRO A 265 -13.63 -4.59 -6.47
N GLU A 266 -13.00 -3.86 -5.54
CA GLU A 266 -13.43 -2.53 -5.10
C GLU A 266 -12.24 -1.58 -5.25
N ILE A 267 -12.43 -0.44 -5.92
CA ILE A 267 -11.37 0.54 -6.17
C ILE A 267 -11.61 1.76 -5.28
N MET A 268 -10.61 2.15 -4.51
CA MET A 268 -10.68 3.24 -3.54
C MET A 268 -9.76 4.40 -3.93
N VAL A 269 -10.34 5.59 -4.06
CA VAL A 269 -9.62 6.83 -4.33
C VAL A 269 -9.14 7.45 -3.00
N PRO A 270 -7.83 7.69 -2.81
CA PRO A 270 -7.29 8.32 -1.60
C PRO A 270 -7.40 9.85 -1.63
N LEU A 271 -7.35 10.47 -0.46
CA LEU A 271 -7.12 11.90 -0.23
C LEU A 271 -8.16 12.87 -0.80
N VAL A 272 -9.37 12.40 -1.08
CA VAL A 272 -10.46 13.22 -1.63
C VAL A 272 -10.91 14.27 -0.61
N GLY A 273 -11.03 15.53 -1.04
CA GLY A 273 -11.60 16.62 -0.26
C GLY A 273 -12.89 17.22 -0.85
N THR A 274 -13.22 16.87 -2.09
CA THR A 274 -14.33 17.42 -2.87
C THR A 274 -15.01 16.34 -3.72
N PRO A 275 -16.31 16.46 -4.03
CA PRO A 275 -16.99 15.51 -4.92
C PRO A 275 -16.42 15.58 -6.35
N GLN A 276 -15.89 16.73 -6.78
CA GLN A 276 -15.31 16.88 -8.12
C GLN A 276 -14.02 16.05 -8.30
N GLU A 277 -13.16 16.01 -7.27
CA GLU A 277 -11.96 15.16 -7.29
C GLU A 277 -12.33 13.68 -7.41
N LEU A 278 -13.33 13.22 -6.65
CA LEU A 278 -13.82 11.86 -6.73
C LEU A 278 -14.48 11.57 -8.08
N GLY A 279 -15.31 12.48 -8.57
CA GLY A 279 -15.99 12.34 -9.87
C GLY A 279 -15.00 12.17 -11.01
N HIS A 280 -13.94 13.00 -11.05
CA HIS A 280 -12.88 12.88 -12.04
C HIS A 280 -12.25 11.48 -12.05
N GLN A 281 -11.86 10.96 -10.89
CA GLN A 281 -11.24 9.64 -10.78
C GLN A 281 -12.22 8.51 -11.10
N VAL A 282 -13.48 8.62 -10.67
CA VAL A 282 -14.54 7.64 -10.95
C VAL A 282 -14.81 7.53 -12.45
N ASP A 283 -14.92 8.65 -13.16
CA ASP A 283 -15.15 8.66 -14.61
C ASP A 283 -14.00 7.98 -15.35
N LEU A 284 -12.76 8.30 -14.97
CA LEU A 284 -11.56 7.69 -15.53
C LEU A 284 -11.53 6.16 -15.31
N ILE A 285 -11.78 5.71 -14.07
CA ILE A 285 -11.84 4.27 -13.72
C ILE A 285 -12.93 3.57 -14.54
N ARG A 286 -14.12 4.18 -14.66
CA ARG A 286 -15.24 3.60 -15.41
C ARG A 286 -14.93 3.50 -16.91
N ASP A 287 -14.26 4.48 -17.48
CA ASP A 287 -13.89 4.46 -18.89
C ASP A 287 -12.82 3.41 -19.19
N VAL A 288 -11.84 3.24 -18.30
CA VAL A 288 -10.87 2.14 -18.38
C VAL A 288 -11.56 0.78 -18.24
N ALA A 289 -12.50 0.64 -17.30
CA ALA A 289 -13.29 -0.58 -17.14
C ALA A 289 -14.02 -0.96 -18.43
N LYS A 290 -14.71 0.01 -19.07
CA LYS A 290 -15.42 -0.22 -20.35
C LYS A 290 -14.45 -0.70 -21.44
N LYS A 291 -13.27 -0.07 -21.56
CA LYS A 291 -12.25 -0.45 -22.54
C LYS A 291 -11.76 -1.88 -22.31
N VAL A 292 -11.36 -2.20 -21.07
CA VAL A 292 -10.86 -3.54 -20.72
C VAL A 292 -11.94 -4.61 -20.91
N PHE A 293 -13.21 -4.33 -20.56
CA PHE A 293 -14.32 -5.26 -20.74
C PHE A 293 -14.60 -5.54 -22.22
N ALA A 294 -14.53 -4.51 -23.07
CA ALA A 294 -14.66 -4.65 -24.50
C ALA A 294 -13.49 -5.45 -25.11
N GLU A 295 -12.25 -5.14 -24.70
CA GLU A 295 -11.03 -5.81 -25.16
C GLU A 295 -11.02 -7.31 -24.78
N MET A 296 -11.50 -7.66 -23.58
CA MET A 296 -11.49 -9.03 -23.06
C MET A 296 -12.79 -9.80 -23.30
N GLY A 297 -13.81 -9.16 -23.88
CA GLY A 297 -15.09 -9.80 -24.22
C GLY A 297 -15.92 -10.26 -23.02
N THR A 298 -15.68 -9.70 -21.83
CA THR A 298 -16.38 -10.07 -20.59
C THR A 298 -16.52 -8.86 -19.67
N SER A 299 -17.45 -8.91 -18.73
CA SER A 299 -17.66 -7.85 -17.75
C SER A 299 -17.80 -8.43 -16.35
N LEU A 300 -17.42 -7.62 -15.36
CA LEU A 300 -17.52 -7.98 -13.94
C LEU A 300 -18.15 -6.84 -13.16
N ASN A 301 -18.79 -7.20 -12.05
CA ASN A 301 -19.29 -6.22 -11.10
C ASN A 301 -18.11 -5.72 -10.25
N TYR A 302 -18.01 -4.41 -10.12
CA TYR A 302 -17.01 -3.76 -9.28
C TYR A 302 -17.64 -2.59 -8.56
N LYS A 303 -16.98 -2.12 -7.50
CA LYS A 303 -17.34 -0.88 -6.81
C LYS A 303 -16.23 0.13 -6.96
N VAL A 304 -16.61 1.40 -6.94
CA VAL A 304 -15.67 2.51 -6.79
C VAL A 304 -16.11 3.29 -5.57
N GLY A 305 -15.15 3.71 -4.76
CA GLY A 305 -15.38 4.45 -3.53
C GLY A 305 -14.22 5.36 -3.21
N THR A 306 -14.28 5.94 -2.00
CA THR A 306 -13.29 6.91 -1.54
C THR A 306 -12.88 6.63 -0.11
N MET A 307 -11.67 7.04 0.22
CA MET A 307 -11.26 7.22 1.60
C MET A 307 -11.83 8.54 2.14
N ILE A 308 -12.33 8.54 3.37
CA ILE A 308 -12.72 9.76 4.10
C ILE A 308 -11.65 10.02 5.15
N GLU A 309 -10.61 10.74 4.72
CA GLU A 309 -9.42 11.07 5.53
C GLU A 309 -9.09 12.57 5.54
N ILE A 310 -9.80 13.37 4.74
CA ILE A 310 -9.73 14.84 4.76
C ILE A 310 -10.92 15.38 5.55
N PRO A 311 -10.73 16.27 6.54
CA PRO A 311 -11.83 16.82 7.34
C PRO A 311 -12.97 17.40 6.49
N ARG A 312 -12.63 18.07 5.37
CA ARG A 312 -13.61 18.60 4.41
C ARG A 312 -14.53 17.52 3.84
N ALA A 313 -14.00 16.35 3.48
CA ALA A 313 -14.81 15.25 2.95
C ALA A 313 -15.80 14.70 3.97
N ALA A 314 -15.49 14.76 5.26
CA ALA A 314 -16.46 14.43 6.31
C ALA A 314 -17.56 15.50 6.46
N LEU A 315 -17.21 16.78 6.31
CA LEU A 315 -18.16 17.90 6.41
C LEU A 315 -19.17 17.96 5.27
N ILE A 316 -18.76 17.55 4.07
CA ILE A 316 -19.61 17.49 2.87
C ILE A 316 -19.80 16.04 2.39
N ALA A 317 -19.87 15.10 3.34
CA ALA A 317 -19.96 13.68 3.06
C ALA A 317 -21.23 13.33 2.28
N ASP A 318 -22.31 14.09 2.48
CA ASP A 318 -23.53 13.96 1.71
C ASP A 318 -23.26 14.16 0.22
N GLU A 319 -22.57 15.23 -0.17
CA GLU A 319 -22.20 15.50 -1.57
C GLU A 319 -21.24 14.45 -2.14
N VAL A 320 -20.22 14.07 -1.36
CA VAL A 320 -19.23 13.05 -1.76
C VAL A 320 -19.89 11.67 -1.97
N CYS A 321 -20.88 11.32 -1.13
CA CYS A 321 -21.66 10.10 -1.26
C CYS A 321 -22.76 10.17 -2.34
N LEU A 322 -23.24 11.39 -2.68
CA LEU A 322 -24.31 11.65 -3.65
C LEU A 322 -23.89 11.55 -5.12
N LEU A 323 -22.61 11.28 -5.41
CA LEU A 323 -22.15 10.90 -6.77
C LEU A 323 -22.86 9.65 -7.35
N LYS A 324 -23.79 9.07 -6.58
CA LYS A 324 -24.91 8.22 -7.02
C LYS A 324 -25.83 8.81 -8.12
N GLN A 325 -25.94 10.13 -8.30
CA GLN A 325 -27.08 10.72 -9.05
C GLN A 325 -26.82 11.33 -10.44
N LEU A 326 -25.58 11.46 -10.92
CA LEU A 326 -25.34 12.13 -12.20
C LEU A 326 -25.41 11.24 -13.45
N ILE A 327 -25.62 9.92 -13.34
CA ILE A 327 -25.63 9.02 -14.52
C ILE A 327 -26.78 8.01 -14.43
N ASN A 328 -27.62 8.04 -15.46
CA ASN A 328 -28.91 7.39 -15.65
C ASN A 328 -28.83 5.86 -15.84
N ASP A 329 -28.08 5.13 -15.00
CA ASP A 329 -27.93 3.68 -15.09
C ASP A 329 -28.13 3.03 -13.71
N SER A 330 -29.24 2.31 -13.56
CA SER A 330 -29.78 1.71 -12.33
C SER A 330 -28.94 0.57 -11.74
N ARG A 331 -27.64 0.48 -12.07
CA ARG A 331 -26.77 -0.66 -11.71
C ARG A 331 -25.47 -0.32 -10.98
N LYS A 332 -25.15 0.93 -10.66
CA LYS A 332 -23.79 1.28 -10.17
C LYS A 332 -23.82 2.27 -9.01
N GLU A 333 -23.99 1.74 -7.81
CA GLU A 333 -23.97 2.51 -6.57
C GLU A 333 -22.53 2.76 -6.08
N LEU A 334 -22.22 4.00 -5.68
CA LEU A 334 -21.18 4.22 -4.66
C LEU A 334 -21.65 3.56 -3.36
N ARG A 335 -20.87 2.62 -2.86
CA ARG A 335 -21.16 1.88 -1.61
C ARG A 335 -19.98 1.79 -0.65
N LEU A 336 -18.82 2.34 -1.01
CA LEU A 336 -17.62 2.24 -0.19
C LEU A 336 -17.16 3.65 0.22
N CYS A 337 -17.46 4.02 1.45
CA CYS A 337 -16.79 5.10 2.16
C CYS A 337 -16.11 4.46 3.36
N MET A 338 -14.79 4.34 3.29
CA MET A 338 -14.01 3.88 4.43
C MET A 338 -13.54 5.13 5.18
N ILE A 339 -14.06 5.33 6.37
CA ILE A 339 -13.53 6.34 7.31
C ILE A 339 -12.33 5.68 7.99
N LEU A 340 -11.13 6.10 7.61
CA LEU A 340 -9.93 5.80 8.38
C LEU A 340 -9.67 7.00 9.28
N LEU A 341 -9.91 6.82 10.57
CA LEU A 341 -9.39 7.72 11.60
C LEU A 341 -7.92 7.37 11.77
N ASN A 342 -7.01 8.19 11.23
CA ASN A 342 -5.59 8.10 11.54
C ASN A 342 -5.31 8.65 12.94
#